data_AF-A0A2Z2JTI7-F1
#
_entry.id   AF-A0A2Z2JTI7-F1
#
_cell.length_a   1.000
_cell.length_b   1.000
_cell.length_c   1.000
_cell.angle_alpha   90.00
_cell.angle_beta   90.00
_cell.angle_gamma   90.00
#
_symmetry.space_group_name_H-M   'P 1'
#
loop_
_entity.id
_entity.type
_entity.pdbx_description
1 polymer ?
#
loop_
_entity_poly.entity_id
_entity_poly.type
_entity_poly.pdbx_seq_one_letter_code
_entity_poly.pdbx_strand_id
1 'polypeptide(L)'
;MVEIVNEQWKAEVSDLLQQETDRLKALARAEVDDFWVTHYKVRENEPFKDWGLLGVRIRDFKYGFGIEWYINSFHGQRGKRVVFSKGLRISKTKLRYAFLDCQGLAKEWELALAMEKEEFFSDIRRQVDKLNMLRRRVNAY
;
A
#
# COMPACT_ATOMS: atom_id res chain seq x y z
N MET A 1 7.51 -37.81 19.70
CA MET A 1 6.57 -37.84 18.57
C MET A 1 5.65 -36.63 18.53
N VAL A 2 4.96 -36.27 19.63
CA VAL A 2 4.04 -35.12 19.66
C VAL A 2 4.74 -33.78 19.34
N GLU A 3 5.92 -33.52 19.89
CA GLU A 3 6.69 -32.30 19.59
C GLU A 3 7.12 -32.19 18.12
N ILE A 4 7.53 -33.31 17.51
CA ILE A 4 7.93 -33.34 16.09
C ILE A 4 6.73 -33.06 15.18
N VAL A 5 5.56 -33.62 15.50
CA VAL A 5 4.30 -33.36 14.78
C VAL A 5 3.87 -31.90 14.92
N ASN A 6 4.05 -31.30 16.11
CA ASN A 6 3.72 -29.89 16.34
C ASN A 6 4.63 -28.93 15.56
N GLU A 7 5.94 -29.19 15.53
CA GLU A 7 6.88 -28.35 14.78
C GLU A 7 6.67 -28.46 13.27
N GLN A 8 6.38 -29.65 12.75
CA GLN A 8 6.03 -29.85 11.35
C GLN A 8 4.75 -29.09 10.98
N TRP A 9 3.70 -29.20 11.80
CA TRP A 9 2.45 -28.46 11.57
C TRP A 9 2.67 -26.94 11.58
N LYS A 10 3.46 -26.41 12.52
CA LYS A 10 3.79 -24.97 12.57
C LYS A 10 4.50 -24.51 11.31
N ALA A 11 5.45 -25.29 10.81
CA ALA A 11 6.16 -24.99 9.58
C ALA A 11 5.21 -24.94 8.38
N GLU A 12 4.39 -25.99 8.20
CA GLU A 12 3.43 -26.07 7.09
C GLU A 12 2.43 -24.91 7.10
N VAL A 13 1.86 -24.57 8.26
CA VAL A 13 0.94 -23.42 8.37
C VAL A 13 1.67 -22.09 8.13
N SER A 14 2.90 -21.94 8.61
CA SER A 14 3.69 -20.73 8.37
C SER A 14 3.99 -20.52 6.88
N ASP A 15 4.28 -21.60 6.15
CA ASP A 15 4.51 -21.56 4.71
C ASP A 15 3.24 -21.17 3.94
N LEU A 16 2.08 -21.73 4.30
CA LEU A 16 0.79 -21.34 3.70
C LEU A 16 0.46 -19.87 3.95
N LEU A 17 0.68 -19.38 5.18
CA LEU A 17 0.50 -17.97 5.52
C LEU A 17 1.45 -17.06 4.72
N GLN A 18 2.66 -17.51 4.45
CA GLN A 18 3.63 -16.77 3.65
C GLN A 18 3.23 -16.73 2.17
N GLN A 19 2.86 -17.87 1.58
CA GLN A 19 2.39 -17.94 0.19
C GLN A 19 1.20 -17.01 -0.05
N GLU A 20 0.23 -16.99 0.87
CA GLU A 20 -0.92 -16.10 0.75
C GLU A 20 -0.54 -14.63 0.94
N THR A 21 0.40 -14.33 1.84
CA THR A 21 0.95 -12.97 1.99
C THR A 21 1.61 -12.49 0.69
N ASP A 22 2.39 -13.35 0.04
CA ASP A 22 3.09 -13.04 -1.22
C ASP A 22 2.10 -12.87 -2.38
N ARG A 23 1.06 -13.71 -2.45
CA ARG A 23 -0.03 -13.55 -3.41
C ARG A 23 -0.71 -12.19 -3.27
N LEU A 24 -1.08 -11.79 -2.06
CA LEU A 24 -1.68 -10.49 -1.79
C LEU A 24 -0.74 -9.33 -2.13
N LYS A 25 0.56 -9.48 -1.88
CA LYS A 25 1.57 -8.48 -2.23
C LYS A 25 1.70 -8.32 -3.74
N ALA A 26 1.68 -9.40 -4.50
CA ALA A 26 1.71 -9.37 -5.96
C ALA A 26 0.48 -8.66 -6.54
N LEU A 27 -0.72 -8.95 -5.99
CA LEU A 27 -1.94 -8.26 -6.36
C LEU A 27 -1.89 -6.76 -6.06
N ALA A 28 -1.44 -6.38 -4.86
CA ALA A 28 -1.25 -4.98 -4.51
C ALA A 28 -0.23 -4.29 -5.41
N ARG A 29 0.83 -4.99 -5.83
CA ARG A 29 1.88 -4.46 -6.69
C ARG A 29 1.31 -4.08 -8.05
N ALA A 30 0.52 -4.95 -8.67
CA ALA A 30 -0.11 -4.69 -9.96
C ALA A 30 -0.94 -3.38 -9.94
N GLU A 31 -1.74 -3.19 -8.89
CA GLU A 31 -2.57 -1.98 -8.74
C GLU A 31 -1.74 -0.72 -8.43
N VAL A 32 -0.65 -0.84 -7.67
CA VAL A 32 0.28 0.27 -7.43
C VAL A 32 0.98 0.66 -8.73
N ASP A 33 1.40 -0.31 -9.54
CA ASP A 33 2.07 -0.05 -10.80
C ASP A 33 1.11 0.59 -11.81
N ASP A 34 -0.15 0.12 -11.88
CA ASP A 34 -1.19 0.73 -12.71
C ASP A 34 -1.48 2.20 -12.32
N PHE A 35 -1.54 2.49 -11.02
CA PHE A 35 -1.64 3.86 -10.51
C PHE A 35 -0.49 4.72 -11.03
N TRP A 36 0.75 4.22 -10.96
CA TRP A 36 1.93 4.96 -11.42
C TRP A 36 1.98 5.12 -12.94
N VAL A 37 1.53 4.14 -13.72
CA VAL A 37 1.41 4.25 -15.18
C VAL A 37 0.53 5.44 -15.55
N THR A 38 -0.62 5.61 -14.90
CA THR A 38 -1.48 6.78 -15.11
C THR A 38 -0.79 8.09 -14.76
N HIS A 39 -0.09 8.15 -13.61
CA HIS A 39 0.68 9.32 -13.22
C HIS A 39 1.77 9.69 -14.23
N TYR A 40 2.49 8.70 -14.77
CA TYR A 40 3.55 8.96 -15.76
C TYR A 40 2.98 9.43 -17.09
N LYS A 41 1.87 8.86 -17.56
CA LYS A 41 1.15 9.36 -18.74
C LYS A 41 0.77 10.83 -18.61
N VAL A 42 0.25 11.25 -17.46
CA VAL A 42 -0.05 12.66 -17.21
C VAL A 42 1.23 13.50 -17.24
N ARG A 43 2.32 13.03 -16.61
CA ARG A 43 3.59 13.79 -16.58
C ARG A 43 4.23 13.98 -17.94
N GLU A 44 4.04 13.02 -18.85
CA GLU A 44 4.56 13.07 -20.22
C GLU A 44 3.76 14.04 -21.11
N ASN A 45 2.44 14.14 -20.89
CA ASN A 45 1.54 14.87 -21.77
C ASN A 45 1.10 16.25 -21.24
N GLU A 46 1.14 16.44 -19.92
CA GLU A 46 0.61 17.64 -19.26
C GLU A 46 1.71 18.51 -18.63
N PRO A 47 1.51 19.83 -18.56
CA PRO A 47 2.47 20.73 -17.93
C PRO A 47 2.57 20.46 -16.41
N PHE A 48 3.71 20.82 -15.82
CA PHE A 48 4.02 20.54 -14.41
C PHE A 48 2.92 20.93 -13.41
N LYS A 49 2.18 22.03 -13.67
CA LYS A 49 1.11 22.51 -12.78
C LYS A 49 -0.04 21.50 -12.62
N ASP A 50 -0.17 20.56 -13.56
CA ASP A 50 -1.24 19.56 -13.64
C ASP A 50 -0.74 18.16 -13.24
N TRP A 51 0.54 18.04 -12.89
CA TRP A 51 1.09 16.81 -12.34
C TRP A 51 0.46 16.49 -10.99
N GLY A 52 0.16 15.20 -10.79
CA GLY A 52 -0.39 14.70 -9.54
C GLY A 52 0.62 14.74 -8.39
N LEU A 53 0.12 15.04 -7.20
CA LEU A 53 0.87 15.09 -5.95
C LEU A 53 0.74 13.79 -5.14
N LEU A 54 -0.34 13.04 -5.28
CA LEU A 54 -0.56 11.79 -4.58
C LEU A 54 0.40 10.70 -5.07
N GLY A 55 0.74 9.82 -4.14
CA GLY A 55 1.52 8.63 -4.41
C GLY A 55 1.09 7.49 -3.50
N VAL A 56 1.29 6.28 -3.98
CA VAL A 56 1.09 5.05 -3.22
C VAL A 56 2.32 4.17 -3.32
N ARG A 57 2.64 3.46 -2.24
CA ARG A 57 3.75 2.50 -2.20
C ARG A 57 3.40 1.28 -1.36
N ILE A 58 4.06 0.18 -1.68
CA ILE A 58 4.14 -1.00 -0.82
C ILE A 58 5.38 -0.86 0.06
N ARG A 59 5.21 -1.04 1.36
CA ARG A 59 6.27 -1.08 2.35
C ARG A 59 6.37 -2.47 2.96
N ASP A 60 7.56 -3.04 2.93
CA ASP A 60 7.83 -4.34 3.52
C ASP A 60 8.06 -4.26 5.04
N PHE A 61 7.55 -5.27 5.73
CA PHE A 61 7.76 -5.53 7.14
C PHE A 61 8.27 -6.97 7.32
N LYS A 62 8.73 -7.30 8.53
CA LYS A 62 9.33 -8.62 8.82
C LYS A 62 8.45 -9.82 8.42
N TYR A 63 7.14 -9.70 8.53
CA TYR A 63 6.19 -10.81 8.33
C TYR A 63 5.01 -10.45 7.42
N GLY A 64 5.11 -9.35 6.66
CA GLY A 64 4.03 -8.87 5.82
C GLY A 64 4.38 -7.55 5.15
N PHE A 65 3.37 -6.84 4.67
CA PHE A 65 3.56 -5.56 3.99
C PHE A 65 2.42 -4.58 4.31
N GLY A 66 2.66 -3.31 4.03
CA GLY A 66 1.67 -2.24 4.13
C GLY A 66 1.54 -1.52 2.80
N ILE A 67 0.35 -0.98 2.54
CA ILE A 67 0.09 -0.11 1.38
C ILE A 67 -0.13 1.29 1.93
N GLU A 68 0.80 2.20 1.66
CA GLU A 68 0.83 3.54 2.23
C GLU A 68 0.57 4.59 1.16
N TRP A 69 -0.45 5.43 1.39
CA TRP A 69 -0.64 6.65 0.63
C TRP A 69 0.17 7.81 1.22
N TYR A 70 0.66 8.66 0.34
CA TYR A 70 1.41 9.87 0.68
C TYR A 70 1.10 10.99 -0.32
N ILE A 71 1.38 12.22 0.10
CA ILE A 71 1.33 13.40 -0.76
C ILE A 71 2.73 13.96 -0.96
N ASN A 72 3.04 14.33 -2.19
CA ASN A 72 4.30 14.92 -2.58
C ASN A 72 4.22 16.44 -2.57
N SER A 73 5.36 17.06 -2.32
CA SER A 73 5.57 18.50 -2.47
C SER A 73 6.90 18.73 -3.16
N PHE A 74 6.86 19.46 -4.27
CA PHE A 74 8.03 19.73 -5.11
C PHE A 74 8.63 21.09 -4.73
N HIS A 75 9.89 21.10 -4.29
CA HIS A 75 10.58 22.31 -3.85
C HIS A 75 11.75 22.63 -4.76
N GLY A 76 12.00 23.93 -5.00
CA GLY A 76 13.14 24.42 -5.77
C GLY A 76 12.83 24.83 -7.22
N GLN A 77 13.89 25.22 -7.93
CA GLN A 77 13.80 25.74 -9.30
C GLN A 77 13.48 24.62 -10.31
N ARG A 78 12.85 24.99 -11.43
CA ARG A 78 12.54 24.08 -12.55
C ARG A 78 13.82 23.35 -12.99
N GLY A 79 13.76 22.02 -13.10
CA GLY A 79 14.90 21.16 -13.47
C GLY A 79 15.81 20.72 -12.31
N LYS A 80 15.69 21.32 -11.11
CA LYS A 80 16.45 20.95 -9.90
C LYS A 80 15.53 20.67 -8.69
N ARG A 81 14.28 20.29 -8.98
CA ARG A 81 13.28 20.14 -7.92
C ARG A 81 13.55 18.91 -7.08
N VAL A 82 13.44 19.08 -5.76
CA VAL A 82 13.47 17.99 -4.79
C VAL A 82 12.04 17.63 -4.43
N VAL A 83 11.75 16.33 -4.33
CA VAL A 83 10.44 15.81 -3.95
C VAL A 83 10.46 15.45 -2.47
N PHE A 84 9.51 16.00 -1.71
CA PHE A 84 9.26 15.63 -0.33
C PHE A 84 7.95 14.88 -0.24
N SER A 85 7.94 13.73 0.42
CA SER A 85 6.74 12.89 0.56
C SER A 85 6.28 12.87 2.01
N LYS A 86 5.02 13.23 2.25
CA LYS A 86 4.37 13.16 3.56
C LYS A 86 3.33 12.05 3.56
N GLY A 87 3.48 11.08 4.46
CA GLY A 87 2.51 10.00 4.65
C GLY A 87 1.14 10.54 5.07
N LEU A 88 0.07 10.00 4.48
CA LEU A 88 -1.29 10.37 4.84
C LEU A 88 -1.75 9.63 6.09
N ARG A 89 -2.77 10.17 6.75
CA ARG A 89 -3.38 9.52 7.92
C ARG A 89 -4.40 8.46 7.48
N ILE A 90 -4.23 7.24 7.98
CA ILE A 90 -5.17 6.14 7.79
C ILE A 90 -6.11 5.99 8.99
N SER A 91 -7.36 5.59 8.73
CA SER A 91 -8.22 5.08 9.80
C SER A 91 -7.72 3.72 10.28
N LYS A 92 -7.29 3.64 11.54
CA LYS A 92 -6.82 2.37 12.14
C LYS A 92 -7.91 1.31 12.25
N THR A 93 -9.17 1.71 12.37
CA THR A 93 -10.30 0.78 12.51
C THR A 93 -10.82 0.30 11.16
N LYS A 94 -10.91 1.19 10.17
CA LYS A 94 -11.41 0.83 8.84
C LYS A 94 -10.32 0.29 7.91
N LEU A 95 -9.04 0.50 8.27
CA LEU A 95 -7.87 0.26 7.44
C LEU A 95 -8.01 0.90 6.05
N ARG A 96 -8.57 2.13 6.06
CA ARG A 96 -8.91 2.90 4.86
C ARG A 96 -8.48 4.36 5.00
N TYR A 97 -7.99 4.93 3.92
CA TYR A 97 -7.72 6.36 3.79
C TYR A 97 -8.98 7.10 3.34
N ALA A 98 -9.27 8.24 3.96
CA ALA A 98 -10.42 9.07 3.62
C ALA A 98 -10.07 10.22 2.65
N PHE A 99 -8.78 10.44 2.39
CA PHE A 99 -8.24 11.52 1.55
C PHE A 99 -8.75 12.94 1.87
N LEU A 100 -9.31 13.17 3.07
CA LEU A 100 -9.81 14.48 3.50
C LEU A 100 -8.69 15.53 3.48
N ASP A 101 -7.50 15.15 3.95
CA ASP A 101 -6.30 16.02 3.95
C ASP A 101 -5.78 16.36 2.53
N CYS A 102 -6.35 15.75 1.49
CA CYS A 102 -5.96 15.94 0.09
C CYS A 102 -6.94 16.84 -0.67
N GLN A 103 -8.12 17.13 -0.11
CA GLN A 103 -9.11 18.00 -0.74
C GLN A 103 -8.54 19.42 -0.88
N GLY A 104 -8.61 19.96 -2.10
CA GLY A 104 -8.05 21.28 -2.43
C GLY A 104 -6.53 21.31 -2.63
N LEU A 105 -5.81 20.20 -2.37
CA LEU A 105 -4.38 20.08 -2.64
C LEU A 105 -4.12 19.20 -3.87
N ALA A 106 -4.73 18.02 -3.88
CA ALA A 106 -4.63 17.07 -4.98
C ALA A 106 -5.60 17.44 -6.11
N LYS A 107 -5.24 17.06 -7.35
CA LYS A 107 -6.09 17.23 -8.53
C LYS A 107 -7.29 16.29 -8.48
N GLU A 108 -8.37 16.68 -9.13
CA GLU A 108 -9.60 15.87 -9.15
C GLU A 108 -9.35 14.48 -9.77
N TRP A 109 -8.59 14.41 -10.86
CA TRP A 109 -8.29 13.15 -11.54
C TRP A 109 -7.51 12.17 -10.65
N GLU A 110 -6.52 12.66 -9.88
CA GLU A 110 -5.71 11.80 -9.01
C GLU A 110 -6.47 11.39 -7.74
N LEU A 111 -7.35 12.26 -7.23
CA LEU A 111 -8.25 11.93 -6.13
C LEU A 111 -9.23 10.83 -6.52
N ALA A 112 -9.84 10.94 -7.72
CA ALA A 112 -10.75 9.92 -8.24
C ALA A 112 -10.04 8.57 -8.39
N LEU A 113 -8.86 8.57 -9.02
CA LEU A 113 -8.03 7.37 -9.17
C LEU A 113 -7.62 6.78 -7.81
N ALA A 114 -7.21 7.61 -6.86
CA ALA A 114 -6.84 7.16 -5.52
C ALA A 114 -8.02 6.54 -4.77
N MET A 115 -9.22 7.12 -4.89
CA MET A 115 -10.43 6.58 -4.28
C MET A 115 -10.84 5.23 -4.85
N GLU A 116 -10.73 5.06 -6.18
CA GLU A 116 -10.95 3.80 -6.88
C GLU A 116 -9.99 2.72 -6.37
N LYS A 117 -8.68 2.98 -6.40
CA LYS A 117 -7.67 2.01 -5.96
C LYS A 117 -7.74 1.72 -4.46
N GLU A 118 -8.13 2.71 -3.65
CA GLU A 118 -8.19 2.57 -2.20
C GLU A 118 -9.29 1.60 -1.73
N GLU A 119 -10.35 1.38 -2.51
CA GLU A 119 -11.32 0.32 -2.22
C GLU A 119 -10.63 -1.04 -2.18
N PHE A 120 -9.90 -1.38 -3.26
CA PHE A 120 -9.12 -2.60 -3.35
C PHE A 120 -8.02 -2.67 -2.26
N PHE A 121 -7.26 -1.60 -2.08
CA PHE A 121 -6.18 -1.58 -1.09
C PHE A 121 -6.68 -1.74 0.34
N SER A 122 -7.86 -1.22 0.68
CA SER A 122 -8.44 -1.41 2.00
C SER A 122 -8.73 -2.89 2.27
N ASP A 123 -9.24 -3.62 1.29
CA ASP A 123 -9.50 -5.05 1.42
C ASP A 123 -8.22 -5.88 1.53
N ILE A 124 -7.19 -5.54 0.75
CA ILE A 124 -5.87 -6.17 0.90
C ILE A 124 -5.31 -5.92 2.31
N ARG A 125 -5.35 -4.69 2.83
CA ARG A 125 -4.86 -4.38 4.19
C ARG A 125 -5.59 -5.19 5.25
N ARG A 126 -6.91 -5.38 5.11
CA ARG A 126 -7.70 -6.22 6.04
C ARG A 126 -7.31 -7.70 5.98
N GLN A 127 -7.06 -8.22 4.78
CA GLN A 127 -6.62 -9.61 4.62
C GLN A 127 -5.23 -9.82 5.23
N VAL A 128 -4.29 -8.90 4.98
CA VAL A 128 -2.95 -8.93 5.57
C VAL A 128 -3.01 -8.83 7.10
N ASP A 129 -3.87 -7.99 7.67
CA ASP A 129 -4.05 -7.90 9.13
C ASP A 129 -4.52 -9.23 9.73
N LYS A 130 -5.50 -9.90 9.10
CA LYS A 130 -5.95 -11.24 9.52
C LYS A 130 -4.84 -12.29 9.44
N LEU A 131 -4.04 -12.30 8.36
CA LEU A 131 -2.90 -13.22 8.24
C LEU A 131 -1.86 -12.97 9.33
N ASN A 132 -1.58 -11.71 9.65
CA ASN A 132 -0.69 -11.35 10.75
C ASN A 132 -1.23 -11.81 12.10
N MET A 133 -2.53 -11.72 12.34
CA MET A 133 -3.16 -12.26 13.55
C MET A 133 -3.03 -13.78 13.64
N LEU A 134 -3.26 -14.50 12.54
CA LEU A 134 -3.09 -15.96 12.48
C LEU A 134 -1.64 -16.36 12.74
N ARG A 135 -0.68 -15.69 12.10
CA ARG A 135 0.76 -15.95 12.31
C ARG A 135 1.17 -15.78 13.77
N ARG A 136 0.66 -14.75 14.45
CA ARG A 136 0.91 -14.56 15.89
C ARG A 136 0.36 -15.70 16.74
N ARG A 137 -0.79 -16.26 16.37
CA ARG A 137 -1.39 -17.41 17.08
C ARG A 137 -0.61 -18.70 16.84
N VAL A 138 -0.19 -18.96 15.60
CA VAL A 138 0.62 -20.13 15.23
C VAL A 138 1.96 -20.11 15.98
N ASN A 139 2.61 -18.95 16.05
CA ASN A 139 3.88 -18.79 16.78
C ASN A 139 3.73 -18.91 18.31
N ALA A 140 2.51 -18.84 18.83
CA ALA A 140 2.22 -18.96 20.27
C ALA A 140 1.72 -20.36 20.67
N TYR A 141 1.33 -21.18 19.69
CA TYR A 141 1.16 -22.63 19.83
C TYR A 141 2.53 -23.29 19.96
#